data_AF-A0A972XV51-F1
#
_entry.id   AF-A0A972XV51-F1
#
_cell.length_a   1.000
_cell.length_b   1.000
_cell.length_c   1.000
_cell.angle_alpha   90.00
_cell.angle_beta   90.00
_cell.angle_gamma   90.00
#
_symmetry.space_group_name_H-M   'P 1'
#
loop_
_entity.id
_entity.type
_entity.pdbx_description
1 polymer ?
#
loop_
_entity_poly.entity_id
_entity_poly.type
_entity_poly.pdbx_seq_one_letter_code
_entity_poly.pdbx_strand_id
1 'polypeptide(L)'
;MCFCAPVSFGFVYAQESGIHGLIVSIPPSSSKKLSTSPGSASSSLGASGSIPVASSRETNKQSIQSDPEMRSDYTMKMYERQKHGVAVLINDEPITHHEIDQRTRFISMNSKRLRTQAQDRFKALIKRKSTTQKLRRILNKVIEAHPEKSRDQVLAIFDTRKQSFAKQLQQQALSSARASLFPAQQKRAQKELIEERLQMQEAKRLNLLASPKEVNRAIAGVAERNELPLKQFLANLKKSGVDAQTFKDKIKAQLSWGRVLRRRFSRTISISMAEVEQQIAKSSKNVNTSLRVQKITLKLPSKFSQNTLAIR
;
A
#
# COMPACT_ATOMS: atom_id res chain seq x y z
N MET A 1 -44.38 12.23 39.97
CA MET A 1 -43.53 13.25 39.29
C MET A 1 -42.25 12.58 38.85
N CYS A 2 -41.89 12.77 37.58
CA CYS A 2 -40.95 11.97 36.81
C CYS A 2 -39.49 12.05 37.29
N PHE A 3 -38.85 10.88 37.31
CA PHE A 3 -37.40 10.68 37.22
C PHE A 3 -36.93 10.98 35.79
N CYS A 4 -35.83 11.71 35.64
CA CYS A 4 -35.11 11.81 34.37
C CYS A 4 -33.60 11.72 34.64
N ALA A 5 -33.01 10.56 34.35
CA ALA A 5 -31.57 10.34 34.26
C ALA A 5 -31.21 10.13 32.78
N PRO A 6 -30.07 10.64 32.29
CA PRO A 6 -29.74 10.61 30.88
C PRO A 6 -29.27 9.22 30.42
N VAL A 7 -29.91 8.73 29.35
CA VAL A 7 -29.58 7.48 28.66
C VAL A 7 -28.32 7.70 27.81
N SER A 8 -27.18 7.16 28.25
CA SER A 8 -25.99 7.01 27.42
C SER A 8 -26.15 5.83 26.49
N PHE A 9 -26.41 6.11 25.20
CA PHE A 9 -26.40 5.11 24.12
C PHE A 9 -24.97 4.68 23.81
N GLY A 10 -24.57 3.51 24.34
CA GLY A 10 -23.36 2.81 23.93
C GLY A 10 -23.59 2.03 22.65
N PHE A 11 -23.07 2.53 21.53
CA PHE A 11 -23.02 1.79 20.26
C PHE A 11 -22.01 0.64 20.36
N VAL A 12 -22.49 -0.59 20.53
CA VAL A 12 -21.69 -1.82 20.41
C VAL A 12 -21.56 -2.16 18.93
N TYR A 13 -20.38 -1.92 18.36
CA TYR A 13 -20.05 -2.33 16.99
C TYR A 13 -19.65 -3.82 16.97
N ALA A 14 -20.43 -4.61 16.23
CA ALA A 14 -20.06 -5.97 15.85
C ALA A 14 -18.80 -5.94 14.96
N GLN A 15 -17.81 -6.73 15.39
CA GLN A 15 -16.51 -6.89 14.77
C GLN A 15 -16.60 -7.95 13.69
N GLU A 16 -16.64 -7.54 12.41
CA GLU A 16 -15.86 -8.18 11.33
C GLU A 16 -15.85 -7.33 10.04
N SER A 17 -14.63 -6.97 9.63
CA SER A 17 -14.25 -6.47 8.30
C SER A 17 -14.82 -5.13 7.80
N GLY A 18 -14.33 -4.02 8.36
CA GLY A 18 -14.51 -2.72 7.73
C GLY A 18 -13.72 -1.62 8.43
N ILE A 19 -12.61 -1.19 7.83
CA ILE A 19 -11.80 -0.05 8.25
C ILE A 19 -10.93 -0.32 9.49
N HIS A 20 -9.93 -1.20 9.37
CA HIS A 20 -8.79 -1.10 10.28
C HIS A 20 -7.98 0.15 9.93
N GLY A 21 -7.85 1.02 10.94
CA GLY A 21 -7.22 2.32 10.95
C GLY A 21 -6.21 2.55 9.84
N LEU A 22 -6.57 3.41 8.91
CA LEU A 22 -5.61 4.13 8.11
C LEU A 22 -5.01 5.19 9.04
N ILE A 23 -3.70 5.13 9.31
CA ILE A 23 -2.94 6.17 9.99
C ILE A 23 -1.76 6.46 9.09
N VAL A 24 -1.85 7.55 8.32
CA VAL A 24 -0.79 8.03 7.43
C VAL A 24 0.30 8.70 8.29
N SER A 25 1.28 7.93 8.75
CA SER A 25 2.47 8.46 9.41
C SER A 25 3.46 9.01 8.37
N ILE A 26 3.78 10.29 8.48
CA ILE A 26 4.80 11.01 7.70
C ILE A 26 6.04 11.21 8.59
N PRO A 27 7.27 10.93 8.15
CA PRO A 27 8.48 11.38 8.84
C PRO A 27 8.74 12.88 8.59
N PRO A 28 9.29 13.64 9.55
CA PRO A 28 9.41 15.09 9.47
C PRO A 28 10.32 15.51 8.30
N SER A 29 9.77 16.29 7.37
CA SER A 29 10.51 16.95 6.29
C SER A 29 10.75 18.41 6.68
N SER A 30 12.00 18.74 6.98
CA SER A 30 12.47 20.11 7.12
C SER A 30 12.28 20.86 5.80
N SER A 31 11.62 22.01 5.88
CA SER A 31 11.41 22.95 4.78
C SER A 31 12.53 24.00 4.75
N LYS A 32 13.11 24.26 3.58
CA LYS A 32 13.58 25.59 3.16
C LYS A 32 13.74 25.68 1.64
N LYS A 33 13.32 26.83 1.10
CA LYS A 33 13.12 27.23 -0.32
C LYS A 33 14.42 27.71 -1.00
N LEU A 34 14.50 27.62 -2.34
CA LEU A 34 14.82 28.68 -3.34
C LEU A 34 14.94 28.03 -4.76
N SER A 35 14.17 28.43 -5.78
CA SER A 35 14.50 29.38 -6.89
C SER A 35 15.76 28.97 -7.69
N THR A 36 15.87 28.89 -9.02
CA THR A 36 15.22 29.56 -10.18
C THR A 36 15.58 28.81 -11.48
N SER A 37 14.81 29.00 -12.57
CA SER A 37 15.16 28.72 -14.00
C SER A 37 15.70 30.01 -14.65
N PRO A 38 15.98 30.18 -15.98
CA PRO A 38 16.01 29.25 -17.14
C PRO A 38 17.22 29.47 -18.11
N GLY A 39 17.28 28.75 -19.23
CA GLY A 39 18.18 29.08 -20.35
C GLY A 39 18.12 28.14 -21.55
N SER A 40 17.32 28.54 -22.55
CA SER A 40 17.22 28.03 -23.93
C SER A 40 18.35 28.54 -24.82
N ALA A 41 18.79 27.78 -25.83
CA ALA A 41 19.19 28.32 -27.13
C ALA A 41 19.27 27.24 -28.22
N SER A 42 18.53 27.50 -29.29
CA SER A 42 18.48 26.85 -30.61
C SER A 42 19.54 27.41 -31.56
N SER A 43 19.96 26.61 -32.56
CA SER A 43 20.38 26.99 -33.93
C SER A 43 21.01 25.72 -34.56
N SER A 44 20.96 25.39 -35.86
CA SER A 44 20.83 26.17 -37.10
C SER A 44 20.52 25.25 -38.30
N LEU A 45 19.90 25.82 -39.34
CA LEU A 45 20.09 25.72 -40.82
C LEU A 45 20.66 24.43 -41.45
N GLY A 46 20.32 23.98 -42.67
CA GLY A 46 19.58 24.48 -43.85
C GLY A 46 19.60 23.38 -44.94
N ALA A 47 18.51 23.16 -45.67
CA ALA A 47 18.27 23.51 -47.08
C ALA A 47 18.99 22.70 -48.20
N SER A 48 18.15 22.14 -49.08
CA SER A 48 18.32 21.91 -50.53
C SER A 48 18.80 20.55 -51.07
N GLY A 49 17.85 19.82 -51.68
CA GLY A 49 17.92 19.55 -53.13
C GLY A 49 18.41 18.18 -53.61
N SER A 50 17.52 17.52 -54.37
CA SER A 50 17.78 16.69 -55.57
C SER A 50 17.52 15.18 -55.45
N ILE A 51 16.52 14.73 -56.22
CA ILE A 51 16.27 13.34 -56.61
C ILE A 51 17.05 13.07 -57.90
N PRO A 52 17.61 11.86 -58.08
CA PRO A 52 17.29 11.14 -59.30
C PRO A 52 16.89 9.67 -59.04
N VAL A 53 16.01 9.22 -59.92
CA VAL A 53 15.52 7.85 -60.12
C VAL A 53 16.57 7.04 -60.89
N ALA A 54 16.89 5.81 -60.45
CA ALA A 54 16.89 4.59 -61.27
C ALA A 54 17.60 3.40 -60.58
N SER A 55 16.86 2.29 -60.48
CA SER A 55 17.26 0.91 -60.73
C SER A 55 18.68 0.45 -60.39
N SER A 56 18.79 -0.44 -59.40
CA SER A 56 19.33 -1.81 -59.59
C SER A 56 19.12 -2.63 -58.32
N ARG A 57 18.56 -3.84 -58.49
CA ARG A 57 18.46 -4.86 -57.44
C ARG A 57 19.86 -5.37 -57.12
N GLU A 58 20.40 -4.96 -55.97
CA GLU A 58 21.51 -5.65 -55.33
C GLU A 58 21.05 -6.22 -54.00
N THR A 59 21.12 -7.55 -53.92
CA THR A 59 20.87 -8.35 -52.73
C THR A 59 21.85 -7.96 -51.62
N ASN A 60 21.42 -7.07 -50.73
CA ASN A 60 22.20 -6.70 -49.56
C ASN A 60 21.63 -7.38 -48.30
N LYS A 61 22.36 -8.37 -47.78
CA LYS A 61 22.25 -8.84 -46.39
C LYS A 61 22.67 -7.70 -45.47
N GLN A 62 21.82 -6.68 -45.32
CA GLN A 62 21.96 -5.70 -44.26
C GLN A 62 21.31 -6.27 -43.01
N SER A 63 22.18 -6.63 -42.06
CA SER A 63 21.86 -6.67 -40.65
C SER A 63 20.93 -5.52 -40.31
N ILE A 64 19.72 -5.84 -39.86
CA ILE A 64 18.76 -4.88 -39.33
C ILE A 64 19.38 -4.29 -38.05
N GLN A 65 20.19 -3.25 -38.22
CA GLN A 65 20.63 -2.37 -37.16
C GLN A 65 19.38 -1.59 -36.76
N SER A 66 18.60 -2.20 -35.86
CA SER A 66 17.39 -1.59 -35.31
C SER A 66 17.78 -0.30 -34.60
N ASP A 67 17.23 0.82 -35.06
CA ASP A 67 17.41 2.14 -34.44
C ASP A 67 17.19 2.05 -32.92
N PRO A 68 18.14 2.51 -32.09
CA PRO A 68 18.03 2.41 -30.64
C PRO A 68 16.83 3.20 -30.07
N GLU A 69 16.41 4.28 -30.72
CA GLU A 69 15.20 5.02 -30.35
C GLU A 69 13.91 4.24 -30.65
N MET A 70 13.84 3.54 -31.80
CA MET A 70 12.70 2.69 -32.14
C MET A 70 12.61 1.48 -31.19
N ARG A 71 13.75 0.90 -30.80
CA ARG A 71 13.82 -0.18 -29.81
C ARG A 71 13.38 0.29 -28.41
N SER A 72 13.69 1.53 -28.02
CA SER A 72 13.22 2.16 -26.78
C SER A 72 11.69 2.34 -26.76
N ASP A 73 11.10 2.90 -27.83
CA ASP A 73 9.64 3.13 -27.88
C ASP A 73 8.85 1.80 -27.94
N TYR A 74 9.34 0.80 -28.68
CA TYR A 74 8.76 -0.55 -28.67
C TYR A 74 8.88 -1.23 -27.31
N THR A 75 10.03 -1.15 -26.64
CA THR A 75 10.20 -1.74 -25.30
C THR A 75 9.34 -1.03 -24.26
N MET A 76 9.16 0.29 -24.35
CA MET A 76 8.26 1.05 -23.48
C MET A 76 6.78 0.73 -23.74
N LYS A 77 6.36 0.64 -25.01
CA LYS A 77 4.99 0.21 -25.36
C LYS A 77 4.71 -1.23 -24.92
N MET A 78 5.69 -2.13 -25.03
CA MET A 78 5.58 -3.50 -24.52
C MET A 78 5.51 -3.54 -22.98
N TYR A 79 6.31 -2.70 -22.30
CA TYR A 79 6.31 -2.60 -20.84
C TYR A 79 5.00 -2.00 -20.28
N GLU A 80 4.44 -0.99 -20.93
CA GLU A 80 3.12 -0.44 -20.58
C GLU A 80 2.00 -1.45 -20.90
N ARG A 81 2.07 -2.17 -22.03
CA ARG A 81 1.13 -3.28 -22.32
C ARG A 81 1.19 -4.38 -21.27
N GLN A 82 2.36 -4.70 -20.71
CA GLN A 82 2.48 -5.70 -19.63
C GLN A 82 1.85 -5.22 -18.32
N LYS A 83 1.96 -3.93 -17.97
CA LYS A 83 1.24 -3.36 -16.82
C LYS A 83 -0.28 -3.38 -17.02
N HIS A 84 -0.74 -3.09 -18.24
CA HIS A 84 -2.16 -3.13 -18.59
C HIS A 84 -2.66 -4.53 -18.99
N GLY A 85 -1.79 -5.54 -18.93
CA GLY A 85 -2.16 -6.91 -19.24
C GLY A 85 -3.22 -7.43 -18.28
N VAL A 86 -4.23 -8.12 -18.82
CA VAL A 86 -5.27 -8.78 -18.03
C VAL A 86 -4.62 -9.90 -17.22
N ALA A 87 -4.75 -9.81 -15.89
CA ALA A 87 -4.26 -10.83 -14.96
C ALA A 87 -5.36 -11.86 -14.64
N VAL A 88 -6.61 -11.39 -14.50
CA VAL A 88 -7.79 -12.22 -14.21
C VAL A 88 -8.97 -11.66 -14.98
N LEU A 89 -9.89 -12.52 -15.45
CA LEU A 89 -11.16 -12.12 -16.06
C LEU A 89 -12.32 -12.66 -15.22
N ILE A 90 -13.33 -11.83 -14.94
CA ILE A 90 -14.50 -12.19 -14.12
C ILE A 90 -15.77 -11.68 -14.81
N ASN A 91 -16.61 -12.57 -15.34
CA ASN A 91 -17.85 -12.19 -16.05
C ASN A 91 -17.63 -11.00 -17.01
N ASP A 92 -16.64 -11.14 -17.91
CA ASP A 92 -16.21 -10.14 -18.89
C ASP A 92 -15.56 -8.85 -18.34
N GLU A 93 -15.37 -8.76 -17.03
CA GLU A 93 -14.63 -7.68 -16.41
C GLU A 93 -13.17 -8.07 -16.15
N PRO A 94 -12.18 -7.45 -16.83
CA PRO A 94 -10.79 -7.74 -16.58
C PRO A 94 -10.29 -7.04 -15.31
N ILE A 95 -9.43 -7.75 -14.58
CA ILE A 95 -8.53 -7.21 -13.56
C ILE A 95 -7.13 -7.20 -14.16
N THR A 96 -6.51 -6.02 -14.23
CA THR A 96 -5.18 -5.82 -14.80
C THR A 96 -4.06 -5.95 -13.77
N HIS A 97 -2.83 -6.20 -14.22
CA HIS A 97 -1.66 -6.21 -13.35
C HIS A 97 -1.43 -4.86 -12.66
N HIS A 98 -1.73 -3.75 -13.35
CA HIS A 98 -1.65 -2.41 -12.79
C HIS A 98 -2.58 -2.22 -11.58
N GLU A 99 -3.82 -2.70 -11.65
CA GLU A 99 -4.75 -2.66 -10.51
C GLU A 99 -4.24 -3.50 -9.34
N ILE A 100 -3.70 -4.70 -9.61
CA ILE A 100 -3.11 -5.55 -8.58
C ILE A 100 -1.93 -4.85 -7.91
N ASP A 101 -1.03 -4.20 -8.66
CA ASP A 101 0.09 -3.45 -8.11
C ASP A 101 -0.37 -2.26 -7.25
N GLN A 102 -1.31 -1.46 -7.75
CA GLN A 102 -1.88 -0.34 -6.99
C GLN A 102 -2.53 -0.83 -5.69
N ARG A 103 -3.27 -1.93 -5.72
CA ARG A 103 -3.91 -2.53 -4.54
C ARG A 103 -2.88 -3.14 -3.59
N THR A 104 -1.83 -3.76 -4.12
CA THR A 104 -0.69 -4.28 -3.33
C THR A 104 -0.01 -3.15 -2.58
N ARG A 105 0.31 -2.05 -3.26
CA ARG A 105 0.88 -0.84 -2.67
C ARG A 105 -0.06 -0.31 -1.58
N PHE A 106 -1.35 -0.20 -1.86
CA PHE A 106 -2.36 0.23 -0.88
C PHE A 106 -2.35 -0.62 0.40
N ILE A 107 -2.41 -1.95 0.27
CA ILE A 107 -2.36 -2.88 1.42
C ILE A 107 -1.05 -2.73 2.19
N SER A 108 0.05 -2.46 1.49
CA SER A 108 1.37 -2.32 2.10
C SER A 108 1.55 -1.03 2.91
N MET A 109 0.87 0.08 2.53
CA MET A 109 1.10 1.43 3.08
C MET A 109 0.97 1.50 4.60
N ASN A 110 0.02 0.76 5.18
CA ASN A 110 -0.21 0.77 6.63
C ASN A 110 -0.05 -0.60 7.29
N SER A 111 0.71 -1.51 6.68
CA SER A 111 0.90 -2.82 7.27
C SER A 111 1.91 -2.76 8.44
N LYS A 112 1.45 -3.10 9.66
CA LYS A 112 2.31 -3.24 10.86
C LYS A 112 3.51 -4.14 10.56
N ARG A 113 3.27 -5.24 9.83
CA ARG A 113 4.30 -6.20 9.40
C ARG A 113 5.38 -5.57 8.50
N LEU A 114 5.03 -4.63 7.62
CA LEU A 114 6.04 -3.94 6.81
C LEU A 114 6.93 -3.06 7.68
N ARG A 115 6.34 -2.35 8.66
CA ARG A 115 7.11 -1.51 9.60
C ARG A 115 8.08 -2.33 10.41
N THR A 116 7.65 -3.46 10.97
CA THR A 116 8.53 -4.35 11.75
C THR A 116 9.65 -4.91 10.89
N GLN A 117 9.35 -5.44 9.70
CA GLN A 117 10.38 -5.95 8.81
C GLN A 117 11.35 -4.87 8.33
N ALA A 118 10.87 -3.67 8.01
CA ALA A 118 11.74 -2.56 7.63
C ALA A 118 12.69 -2.18 8.78
N GLN A 119 12.19 -2.16 10.03
CA GLN A 119 13.04 -1.94 11.22
C GLN A 119 14.09 -3.04 11.38
N ASP A 120 13.72 -4.31 11.23
CA ASP A 120 14.66 -5.43 11.36
C ASP A 120 15.74 -5.39 10.27
N ARG A 121 15.35 -5.12 9.02
CA ARG A 121 16.28 -4.93 7.90
C ARG A 121 17.22 -3.76 8.16
N PHE A 122 16.71 -2.64 8.69
CA PHE A 122 17.52 -1.48 9.01
C PHE A 122 18.52 -1.75 10.14
N LYS A 123 18.07 -2.39 11.23
CA LYS A 123 18.95 -2.84 12.33
C LYS A 123 20.07 -3.74 11.79
N ALA A 124 19.73 -4.68 10.90
CA ALA A 124 20.71 -5.54 10.27
C ALA A 124 21.69 -4.76 9.38
N LEU A 125 21.22 -3.76 8.62
CA LEU A 125 22.07 -2.92 7.78
C LEU A 125 23.06 -2.08 8.59
N ILE A 126 22.64 -1.47 9.71
CA ILE A 126 23.53 -0.68 10.57
C ILE A 126 24.62 -1.54 11.20
N LYS A 127 24.29 -2.77 11.61
CA LYS A 127 25.24 -3.70 12.25
C LYS A 127 26.33 -4.23 11.30
N ARG A 128 26.22 -4.03 9.98
CA ARG A 128 27.21 -4.52 9.01
C ARG A 128 28.51 -3.74 9.08
N LYS A 129 29.65 -4.45 9.08
CA LYS A 129 31.00 -3.87 8.98
C LYS A 129 31.13 -2.91 7.79
N SER A 130 30.54 -3.26 6.64
CA SER A 130 30.55 -2.42 5.43
C SER A 130 29.83 -1.09 5.60
N THR A 131 28.78 -1.02 6.42
CA THR A 131 28.06 0.22 6.72
C THR A 131 28.92 1.14 7.59
N THR A 132 29.56 0.59 8.62
CA THR A 132 30.54 1.31 9.46
C THR A 132 31.71 1.83 8.62
N GLN A 133 32.24 1.03 7.70
CA GLN A 133 33.29 1.45 6.78
C GLN A 133 32.85 2.58 5.85
N LYS A 134 31.61 2.53 5.32
CA LYS A 134 31.05 3.63 4.51
C LYS A 134 30.95 4.93 5.31
N LEU A 135 30.52 4.88 6.57
CA LEU A 135 30.49 6.05 7.46
C LEU A 135 31.88 6.64 7.69
N ARG A 136 32.89 5.80 7.94
CA ARG A 136 34.29 6.24 8.07
C ARG A 136 34.79 6.93 6.79
N ARG A 137 34.49 6.36 5.62
CA ARG A 137 34.82 6.98 4.33
C ARG A 137 34.12 8.33 4.13
N ILE A 138 32.86 8.45 4.55
CA ILE A 138 32.13 9.73 4.49
C ILE A 138 32.84 10.76 5.36
N LEU A 139 33.28 10.39 6.57
CA LEU A 139 34.01 11.28 7.46
C LEU A 139 35.33 11.75 6.84
N ASN A 140 36.17 10.82 6.38
CA ASN A 140 37.46 11.15 5.76
C ASN A 140 37.29 12.07 4.56
N LYS A 141 36.31 11.80 3.68
CA LYS A 141 35.99 12.67 2.54
C LYS A 141 35.52 14.07 2.92
N VAL A 142 34.93 14.27 4.11
CA VAL A 142 34.55 15.62 4.57
C VAL A 142 35.78 16.38 5.05
N ILE A 143 36.70 15.70 5.75
CA ILE A 143 37.96 16.27 6.23
C ILE A 143 38.84 16.68 5.02
N GLU A 144 39.02 15.77 4.06
CA GLU A 144 39.84 16.01 2.85
C GLU A 144 39.30 17.16 1.99
N ALA A 145 37.97 17.29 1.86
CA ALA A 145 37.36 18.33 1.03
C ALA A 145 37.36 19.72 1.68
N HIS A 146 37.65 19.82 2.98
CA HIS A 146 37.55 21.05 3.76
C HIS A 146 38.72 21.22 4.74
N PRO A 147 39.98 21.30 4.26
CA PRO A 147 41.15 21.46 5.12
C PRO A 147 41.14 22.79 5.90
N GLU A 148 40.59 23.85 5.31
CA GLU A 148 40.59 25.21 5.87
C GLU A 148 39.46 25.49 6.88
N LYS A 149 38.54 24.53 7.12
CA LYS A 149 37.36 24.76 7.96
C LYS A 149 37.59 24.39 9.42
N SER A 150 37.00 25.16 10.33
CA SER A 150 36.98 24.84 11.76
C SER A 150 36.29 23.48 12.02
N ARG A 151 36.75 22.78 13.07
CA ARG A 151 36.24 21.48 13.52
C ARG A 151 34.72 21.43 13.61
N ASP A 152 34.09 22.49 14.13
CA ASP A 152 32.63 22.53 14.32
C ASP A 152 31.88 22.59 12.99
N GLN A 153 32.43 23.31 12.01
CA GLN A 153 31.86 23.37 10.66
C GLN A 153 31.99 22.02 9.94
N VAL A 154 33.11 21.31 10.15
CA VAL A 154 33.34 19.95 9.63
C VAL A 154 32.32 18.97 10.23
N LEU A 155 32.06 19.06 11.54
CA LEU A 155 31.05 18.22 12.22
C LEU A 155 29.64 18.48 11.68
N ALA A 156 29.25 19.74 11.47
CA ALA A 156 27.93 20.08 10.92
C ALA A 156 27.73 19.53 9.49
N ILE A 157 28.77 19.59 8.65
CA ILE A 157 28.73 19.00 7.29
C ILE A 157 28.65 17.48 7.36
N PHE A 158 29.44 16.86 8.24
CA PHE A 158 29.41 15.42 8.46
C PHE A 158 28.04 14.95 8.95
N ASP A 159 27.41 15.68 9.88
CA ASP A 159 26.07 15.37 10.37
C ASP A 159 25.02 15.42 9.27
N THR A 160 25.12 16.41 8.37
CA THR A 160 24.25 16.50 7.19
C THR A 160 24.42 15.27 6.29
N ARG A 161 25.67 14.84 6.03
CA ARG A 161 25.95 13.62 5.25
C ARG A 161 25.54 12.32 5.97
N LYS A 162 25.65 12.29 7.30
CA LYS A 162 25.18 11.17 8.13
C LYS A 162 23.67 11.04 8.03
N GLN A 163 22.94 12.15 8.07
CA GLN A 163 21.49 12.16 7.90
C GLN A 163 21.06 11.69 6.50
N SER A 164 21.73 12.13 5.43
CA SER A 164 21.41 11.66 4.07
C SER A 164 21.72 10.17 3.89
N PHE A 165 22.85 9.70 4.43
CA PHE A 165 23.21 8.28 4.44
C PHE A 165 22.22 7.43 5.26
N ALA A 166 21.79 7.92 6.42
CA ALA A 166 20.77 7.26 7.24
C ALA A 166 19.43 7.15 6.50
N LYS A 167 18.99 8.23 5.80
CA LYS A 167 17.79 8.21 4.95
C LYS A 167 17.92 7.17 3.83
N GLN A 168 19.09 7.07 3.18
CA GLN A 168 19.34 6.05 2.15
C GLN A 168 19.25 4.63 2.72
N LEU A 169 19.87 4.37 3.87
CA LEU A 169 19.78 3.07 4.56
C LEU A 169 18.33 2.72 4.93
N GLN A 170 17.56 3.71 5.42
CA GLN A 170 16.15 3.53 5.74
C GLN A 170 15.33 3.19 4.49
N GLN A 171 15.55 3.90 3.37
CA GLN A 171 14.90 3.61 2.10
C GLN A 171 15.25 2.21 1.59
N GLN A 172 16.51 1.78 1.69
CA GLN A 172 16.96 0.44 1.33
C GLN A 172 16.32 -0.65 2.22
N ALA A 173 16.22 -0.40 3.52
CA ALA A 173 15.56 -1.33 4.44
C ALA A 173 14.07 -1.47 4.11
N LEU A 174 13.41 -0.36 3.81
CA LEU A 174 11.99 -0.35 3.47
C LEU A 174 11.70 -0.99 2.10
N SER A 175 12.52 -0.72 1.08
CA SER A 175 12.36 -1.32 -0.25
C SER A 175 12.59 -2.84 -0.20
N SER A 176 13.61 -3.30 0.51
CA SER A 176 13.87 -4.74 0.68
C SER A 176 12.78 -5.43 1.51
N ALA A 177 12.26 -4.78 2.56
CA ALA A 177 11.10 -5.29 3.31
C ALA A 177 9.86 -5.40 2.41
N ARG A 178 9.55 -4.36 1.63
CA ARG A 178 8.45 -4.40 0.64
C ARG A 178 8.62 -5.53 -0.35
N ALA A 179 9.79 -5.67 -0.96
CA ALA A 179 10.08 -6.73 -1.93
C ALA A 179 9.82 -8.12 -1.35
N SER A 180 10.17 -8.35 -0.08
CA SER A 180 9.94 -9.65 0.57
C SER A 180 8.47 -9.94 0.87
N LEU A 181 7.64 -8.91 1.07
CA LEU A 181 6.20 -9.07 1.33
C LEU A 181 5.37 -9.05 0.05
N PHE A 182 5.94 -8.55 -1.03
CA PHE A 182 5.24 -8.25 -2.28
C PHE A 182 4.47 -9.45 -2.83
N PRO A 183 5.02 -10.68 -2.95
CA PRO A 183 4.29 -11.79 -3.55
C PRO A 183 3.04 -12.21 -2.76
N ALA A 184 3.14 -12.21 -1.43
CA ALA A 184 1.99 -12.54 -0.56
C ALA A 184 0.93 -11.42 -0.62
N GLN A 185 1.36 -10.17 -0.67
CA GLN A 185 0.46 -9.03 -0.80
C GLN A 185 -0.20 -8.96 -2.18
N GLN A 186 0.50 -9.33 -3.25
CA GLN A 186 -0.07 -9.44 -4.60
C GLN A 186 -1.19 -10.47 -4.66
N LYS A 187 -0.97 -11.68 -4.11
CA LYS A 187 -2.02 -12.70 -4.04
C LYS A 187 -3.24 -12.21 -3.26
N ARG A 188 -3.02 -11.50 -2.16
CA ARG A 188 -4.11 -10.89 -1.39
C ARG A 188 -4.82 -9.78 -2.17
N ALA A 189 -4.07 -8.91 -2.83
CA ALA A 189 -4.60 -7.83 -3.65
C ALA A 189 -5.48 -8.36 -4.79
N GLN A 190 -5.01 -9.41 -5.47
CA GLN A 190 -5.76 -10.11 -6.51
C GLN A 190 -7.08 -10.66 -5.95
N LYS A 191 -7.06 -11.36 -4.81
CA LYS A 191 -8.28 -11.85 -4.15
C LYS A 191 -9.25 -10.72 -3.77
N GLU A 192 -8.74 -9.65 -3.16
CA GLU A 192 -9.56 -8.48 -2.80
C GLU A 192 -10.19 -7.82 -4.03
N LEU A 193 -9.47 -7.76 -5.17
CA LEU A 193 -10.02 -7.20 -6.41
C LEU A 193 -11.06 -8.14 -7.03
N ILE A 194 -10.83 -9.46 -7.01
CA ILE A 194 -11.82 -10.44 -7.48
C ILE A 194 -13.13 -10.26 -6.72
N GLU A 195 -13.04 -10.22 -5.39
CA GLU A 195 -14.21 -10.05 -4.54
C GLU A 195 -14.88 -8.68 -4.74
N GLU A 196 -14.09 -7.62 -4.91
CA GLU A 196 -14.60 -6.28 -5.22
C GLU A 196 -15.43 -6.26 -6.52
N ARG A 197 -14.97 -6.93 -7.58
CA ARG A 197 -15.72 -7.04 -8.84
C ARG A 197 -17.03 -7.80 -8.67
N LEU A 198 -17.00 -8.95 -7.99
CA LEU A 198 -18.21 -9.74 -7.73
C LEU A 198 -19.25 -8.95 -6.90
N GLN A 199 -18.80 -8.24 -5.86
CA GLN A 199 -19.66 -7.39 -5.04
C GLN A 199 -20.29 -6.25 -5.86
N MET A 200 -19.51 -5.63 -6.75
CA MET A 200 -19.99 -4.58 -7.64
C MET A 200 -21.00 -5.10 -8.67
N GLN A 201 -20.78 -6.28 -9.22
CA GLN A 201 -21.71 -6.93 -10.14
C GLN A 201 -23.06 -7.20 -9.48
N GLU A 202 -23.07 -7.76 -8.28
CA GLU A 202 -24.31 -8.02 -7.54
C GLU A 202 -25.02 -6.72 -7.14
N ALA A 203 -24.27 -5.71 -6.69
CA ALA A 203 -24.85 -4.41 -6.39
C ALA A 203 -25.44 -3.72 -7.62
N LYS A 204 -24.82 -3.88 -8.80
CA LYS A 204 -25.34 -3.40 -10.08
C LYS A 204 -26.62 -4.13 -10.46
N ARG A 205 -26.64 -5.47 -10.33
CA ARG A 205 -27.83 -6.31 -10.60
C ARG A 205 -29.05 -5.88 -9.78
N LEU A 206 -28.83 -5.47 -8.53
CA LEU A 206 -29.87 -5.02 -7.61
C LEU A 206 -30.16 -3.50 -7.68
N ASN A 207 -29.47 -2.75 -8.53
CA ASN A 207 -29.54 -1.29 -8.62
C ASN A 207 -29.24 -0.58 -7.27
N LEU A 208 -28.27 -1.09 -6.51
CA LEU A 208 -27.89 -0.58 -5.18
C LEU A 208 -26.57 0.20 -5.17
N LEU A 209 -26.14 0.71 -6.31
CA LEU A 209 -24.84 1.39 -6.46
C LEU A 209 -24.76 2.70 -5.65
N ALA A 210 -23.65 2.90 -4.94
CA ALA A 210 -23.36 4.14 -4.24
C ALA A 210 -23.14 5.31 -5.21
N SER A 211 -23.70 6.48 -4.88
CA SER A 211 -23.55 7.68 -5.68
C SER A 211 -22.16 8.31 -5.51
N PRO A 212 -21.66 9.08 -6.50
CA PRO A 212 -20.38 9.77 -6.37
C PRO A 212 -20.30 10.72 -5.16
N LYS A 213 -21.42 11.36 -4.80
CA LYS A 213 -21.53 12.26 -3.64
C LYS A 213 -21.28 11.50 -2.33
N GLU A 214 -21.85 10.31 -2.19
CA GLU A 214 -21.67 9.47 -0.99
C GLU A 214 -20.24 8.94 -0.89
N VAL A 215 -19.65 8.52 -2.02
CA VAL A 215 -18.25 8.09 -2.07
C VAL A 215 -17.33 9.22 -1.61
N ASN A 216 -17.52 10.44 -2.12
CA ASN A 216 -16.72 11.60 -1.71
C ASN A 216 -16.89 11.92 -0.22
N ARG A 217 -18.12 11.82 0.33
CA ARG A 217 -18.39 12.01 1.76
C ARG A 217 -17.68 10.94 2.60
N ALA A 218 -17.73 9.68 2.18
CA ALA A 218 -17.04 8.59 2.87
C ALA A 218 -15.52 8.78 2.87
N ILE A 219 -14.94 9.24 1.76
CA ILE A 219 -13.51 9.55 1.67
C ILE A 219 -13.14 10.72 2.59
N ALA A 220 -13.96 11.77 2.65
CA ALA A 220 -13.75 12.88 3.58
C ALA A 220 -13.72 12.40 5.04
N GLY A 221 -14.65 11.52 5.43
CA GLY A 221 -14.64 10.91 6.76
C GLY A 221 -13.43 10.01 7.03
N VAL A 222 -12.87 9.34 6.01
CA VAL A 222 -11.60 8.61 6.15
C VAL A 222 -10.44 9.58 6.40
N ALA A 223 -10.38 10.67 5.64
CA ALA A 223 -9.33 11.68 5.78
C ALA A 223 -9.38 12.36 7.16
N GLU A 224 -10.57 12.67 7.67
CA GLU A 224 -10.80 13.23 9.00
C GLU A 224 -10.31 12.28 10.12
N ARG A 225 -10.61 10.98 10.03
CA ARG A 225 -10.06 9.96 10.96
C ARG A 225 -8.54 9.82 10.88
N ASN A 226 -7.92 10.33 9.83
CA ASN A 226 -6.46 10.38 9.66
C ASN A 226 -5.87 11.73 10.09
N GLU A 227 -6.68 12.64 10.63
CA GLU A 227 -6.28 14.00 11.01
C GLU A 227 -5.68 14.77 9.81
N LEU A 228 -6.15 14.45 8.60
CA LEU A 228 -5.66 15.04 7.35
C LEU A 228 -6.80 15.71 6.58
N PRO A 229 -6.60 16.93 6.04
CA PRO A 229 -7.56 17.49 5.11
C PRO A 229 -7.59 16.68 3.82
N LEU A 230 -8.77 16.54 3.21
CA LEU A 230 -9.02 15.69 2.04
C LEU A 230 -8.00 15.88 0.90
N LYS A 231 -7.64 17.13 0.59
CA LYS A 231 -6.67 17.44 -0.47
C LYS A 231 -5.27 16.88 -0.16
N GLN A 232 -4.82 17.01 1.09
CA GLN A 232 -3.54 16.44 1.51
C GLN A 232 -3.58 14.91 1.57
N PHE A 233 -4.71 14.36 1.99
CA PHE A 233 -4.92 12.92 2.01
C PHE A 233 -4.76 12.29 0.61
N LEU A 234 -5.44 12.85 -0.40
CA LEU A 234 -5.32 12.39 -1.79
C LEU A 234 -3.90 12.59 -2.35
N ALA A 235 -3.24 13.70 -2.00
CA ALA A 235 -1.85 13.94 -2.39
C ALA A 235 -0.89 12.89 -1.79
N ASN A 236 -1.13 12.46 -0.55
CA ASN A 236 -0.31 11.44 0.13
C ASN A 236 -0.51 10.04 -0.46
N LEU A 237 -1.73 9.70 -0.89
CA LEU A 237 -1.99 8.47 -1.65
C LEU A 237 -1.20 8.44 -2.96
N LYS A 238 -1.25 9.56 -3.72
CA LYS A 238 -0.51 9.69 -4.98
C LYS A 238 1.01 9.58 -4.77
N LYS A 239 1.56 10.23 -3.73
CA LYS A 239 2.99 10.11 -3.36
C LYS A 239 3.39 8.68 -3.00
N SER A 240 2.45 7.90 -2.48
CA SER A 240 2.66 6.50 -2.14
C SER A 240 2.43 5.55 -3.32
N GLY A 241 2.16 6.09 -4.52
CA GLY A 241 1.99 5.33 -5.76
C GLY A 241 0.65 4.62 -5.89
N VAL A 242 -0.39 5.10 -5.19
CA VAL A 242 -1.77 4.61 -5.31
C VAL A 242 -2.62 5.71 -5.95
N ASP A 243 -3.36 5.36 -7.00
CA ASP A 243 -4.24 6.32 -7.66
C ASP A 243 -5.50 6.61 -6.84
N ALA A 244 -5.97 7.86 -6.94
CA ALA A 244 -7.16 8.30 -6.23
C ALA A 244 -8.43 7.61 -6.74
N GLN A 245 -8.49 7.24 -8.02
CA GLN A 245 -9.65 6.57 -8.60
C GLN A 245 -9.79 5.15 -8.03
N THR A 246 -8.70 4.39 -7.96
CA THR A 246 -8.67 3.04 -7.35
C THR A 246 -9.15 3.05 -5.90
N PHE A 247 -8.84 4.11 -5.15
CA PHE A 247 -9.37 4.27 -3.80
C PHE A 247 -10.87 4.58 -3.79
N LYS A 248 -11.33 5.46 -4.69
CA LYS A 248 -12.77 5.77 -4.85
C LYS A 248 -13.58 4.52 -5.23
N ASP A 249 -13.09 3.72 -6.16
CA ASP A 249 -13.75 2.51 -6.63
C ASP A 249 -13.89 1.49 -5.51
N LYS A 250 -12.83 1.31 -4.71
CA LYS A 250 -12.89 0.51 -3.49
C LYS A 250 -13.98 0.98 -2.53
N ILE A 251 -14.03 2.28 -2.23
CA ILE A 251 -15.05 2.83 -1.32
C ILE A 251 -16.45 2.66 -1.91
N LYS A 252 -16.62 2.85 -3.22
CA LYS A 252 -17.88 2.62 -3.93
C LYS A 252 -18.34 1.17 -3.79
N ALA A 253 -17.45 0.21 -3.99
CA ALA A 253 -17.75 -1.20 -3.81
C ALA A 253 -18.17 -1.53 -2.38
N GLN A 254 -17.42 -1.03 -1.38
CA GLN A 254 -17.76 -1.25 0.04
C GLN A 254 -19.14 -0.67 0.42
N LEU A 255 -19.44 0.56 -0.01
CA LEU A 255 -20.73 1.19 0.26
C LEU A 255 -21.88 0.45 -0.44
N SER A 256 -21.68 0.08 -1.70
CA SER A 256 -22.69 -0.64 -2.50
C SER A 256 -22.96 -2.03 -1.94
N TRP A 257 -21.90 -2.76 -1.56
CA TRP A 257 -22.00 -4.06 -0.92
C TRP A 257 -22.71 -4.00 0.43
N GLY A 258 -22.40 -2.99 1.26
CA GLY A 258 -23.11 -2.78 2.53
C GLY A 258 -24.62 -2.58 2.35
N ARG A 259 -25.06 -2.00 1.24
CA ARG A 259 -26.50 -1.90 0.89
C ARG A 259 -27.07 -3.24 0.46
N VAL A 260 -26.33 -4.03 -0.33
CA VAL A 260 -26.74 -5.40 -0.70
C VAL A 260 -26.97 -6.24 0.55
N LEU A 261 -26.01 -6.24 1.48
CA LEU A 261 -26.11 -6.95 2.75
C LEU A 261 -27.32 -6.46 3.57
N ARG A 262 -27.48 -5.13 3.71
CA ARG A 262 -28.64 -4.56 4.42
C ARG A 262 -29.96 -5.00 3.79
N ARG A 263 -30.07 -4.98 2.46
CA ARG A 263 -31.29 -5.42 1.78
C ARG A 263 -31.57 -6.91 1.99
N ARG A 264 -30.53 -7.75 1.92
CA ARG A 264 -30.66 -9.21 2.06
C ARG A 264 -31.00 -9.65 3.48
N PHE A 265 -30.34 -9.07 4.48
CA PHE A 265 -30.39 -9.57 5.86
C PHE A 265 -31.22 -8.72 6.82
N SER A 266 -31.65 -7.51 6.44
CA SER A 266 -32.50 -6.66 7.31
C SER A 266 -33.78 -7.34 7.80
N ARG A 267 -34.31 -8.30 7.04
CA ARG A 267 -35.54 -9.04 7.39
C ARG A 267 -35.29 -10.35 8.13
N THR A 268 -34.06 -10.85 8.13
CA THR A 268 -33.73 -12.18 8.65
C THR A 268 -33.12 -12.12 10.05
N ILE A 269 -32.42 -11.03 10.37
CA ILE A 269 -31.74 -10.87 11.66
C ILE A 269 -32.68 -10.14 12.62
N SER A 270 -33.33 -10.87 13.53
CA SER A 270 -34.03 -10.32 14.68
C SER A 270 -33.19 -10.61 15.93
N ILE A 271 -32.67 -9.56 16.56
CA ILE A 271 -31.87 -9.68 17.78
C ILE A 271 -32.83 -9.64 18.97
N SER A 272 -32.89 -10.74 19.74
CA SER A 272 -33.74 -10.79 20.93
C SER A 272 -33.09 -10.02 22.10
N MET A 273 -33.91 -9.39 22.94
CA MET A 273 -33.41 -8.72 24.16
C MET A 273 -32.68 -9.70 25.09
N ALA A 274 -33.08 -10.97 25.11
CA ALA A 274 -32.42 -12.00 25.89
C ALA A 274 -30.98 -12.28 25.40
N GLU A 275 -30.75 -12.28 24.09
CA GLU A 275 -29.42 -12.44 23.51
C GLU A 275 -28.53 -11.22 23.78
N VAL A 276 -29.10 -10.01 23.73
CA VAL A 276 -28.42 -8.77 24.13
C VAL A 276 -28.01 -8.84 25.59
N GLU A 277 -28.92 -9.20 26.49
CA GLU A 277 -28.64 -9.31 27.93
C GLU A 277 -27.60 -10.40 28.21
N GLN A 278 -27.71 -11.56 27.56
CA GLN A 278 -26.72 -12.63 27.68
C GLN A 278 -25.34 -12.17 27.22
N GLN A 279 -25.26 -11.37 26.15
CA GLN A 279 -24.00 -10.85 25.65
C GLN A 279 -23.45 -9.72 26.53
N ILE A 280 -24.29 -8.86 27.10
CA ILE A 280 -23.89 -7.84 28.08
C ILE A 280 -23.34 -8.52 29.33
N ALA A 281 -24.02 -9.54 29.86
CA ALA A 281 -23.58 -10.32 31.01
C ALA A 281 -22.27 -11.10 30.77
N LYS A 282 -22.04 -11.57 29.53
CA LYS A 282 -20.75 -12.15 29.12
C LYS A 282 -19.65 -11.09 28.99
N SER A 283 -20.00 -9.90 28.49
CA SER A 283 -19.05 -8.81 28.25
C SER A 283 -18.61 -8.11 29.54
N SER A 284 -19.51 -7.95 30.52
CA SER A 284 -19.21 -7.41 31.85
C SER A 284 -18.37 -8.38 32.70
N LYS A 285 -18.38 -9.68 32.38
CA LYS A 285 -17.46 -10.68 32.94
C LYS A 285 -16.07 -10.70 32.32
N ASN A 286 -15.77 -9.84 31.34
CA ASN A 286 -14.38 -9.52 30.95
C ASN A 286 -13.75 -8.62 32.03
N VAL A 287 -13.72 -9.10 33.27
CA VAL A 287 -12.70 -8.71 34.23
C VAL A 287 -11.36 -9.02 33.55
N ASN A 288 -10.39 -8.11 33.62
CA ASN A 288 -9.02 -8.32 33.14
C ASN A 288 -8.34 -9.43 33.96
N THR A 289 -8.81 -10.66 33.84
CA THR A 289 -8.33 -11.81 34.56
C THR A 289 -7.07 -12.28 33.85
N SER A 290 -5.91 -11.94 34.41
CA SER A 290 -4.63 -12.49 33.96
C SER A 290 -4.58 -13.97 34.32
N LEU A 291 -4.81 -14.85 33.33
CA LEU A 291 -4.70 -16.29 33.51
C LEU A 291 -3.26 -16.74 33.25
N ARG A 292 -2.64 -17.38 34.24
CA ARG A 292 -1.36 -18.09 34.05
C ARG A 292 -1.67 -19.53 33.64
N VAL A 293 -1.74 -19.76 32.34
CA VAL A 293 -1.98 -21.10 31.78
C VAL A 293 -0.64 -21.84 31.63
N GLN A 294 -0.55 -23.06 32.15
CA GLN A 294 0.54 -23.98 31.85
C GLN A 294 0.04 -25.09 30.94
N LYS A 295 0.68 -25.25 29.78
CA LYS A 295 0.32 -26.26 28.79
C LYS A 295 1.11 -27.54 29.06
N ILE A 296 0.43 -28.59 29.52
CA ILE A 296 0.97 -29.95 29.53
C ILE A 296 0.53 -30.63 28.24
N THR A 297 1.49 -31.11 27.44
CA THR A 297 1.20 -31.83 26.20
C THR A 297 1.50 -33.30 26.41
N LEU A 298 0.46 -34.13 26.42
CA LEU A 298 0.59 -35.57 26.47
C LEU A 298 0.66 -36.09 25.02
N LYS A 299 1.75 -36.76 24.66
CA LYS A 299 1.88 -37.41 23.36
C LYS A 299 1.16 -38.76 23.44
N LEU A 300 0.07 -38.88 22.70
CA LEU A 300 -0.66 -40.12 22.57
C LEU A 300 -0.07 -40.96 21.42
N PRO A 301 0.19 -42.27 21.60
CA PRO A 301 0.51 -43.17 20.49
C PRO A 301 -0.62 -43.21 19.46
N SER A 302 -0.27 -43.46 18.20
CA SER A 302 -1.16 -43.33 17.04
C SER A 302 -2.26 -44.39 16.91
N LYS A 303 -2.35 -45.35 17.83
CA LYS A 303 -3.36 -46.43 17.82
C LYS A 303 -4.10 -46.45 19.16
N PHE A 304 -5.20 -45.71 19.26
CA PHE A 304 -6.17 -45.88 20.34
C PHE A 304 -7.48 -46.43 19.77
N SER A 305 -8.01 -47.47 20.42
CA SER A 305 -9.39 -47.91 20.21
C SER A 305 -10.32 -46.87 20.84
N GLN A 306 -11.30 -46.36 20.08
CA GLN A 306 -12.25 -45.35 20.57
C GLN A 306 -13.04 -45.83 21.81
N ASN A 307 -13.15 -47.14 22.03
CA ASN A 307 -13.81 -47.72 23.21
C ASN A 307 -13.08 -47.46 24.53
N THR A 308 -11.75 -47.28 24.55
CA THR A 308 -11.03 -47.04 25.82
C THR A 308 -10.98 -45.57 26.24
N LEU A 309 -11.33 -44.64 25.34
CA LEU A 309 -11.45 -43.20 25.64
C LEU A 309 -12.82 -42.82 26.21
N ALA A 310 -13.81 -43.70 26.11
CA ALA A 310 -15.18 -43.49 26.57
C ALA A 310 -15.50 -44.18 27.91
N ILE A 311 -14.49 -44.73 28.61
CA ILE A 311 -14.67 -45.20 29.98
C ILE A 311 -14.69 -43.96 30.88
N ARG A 312 -15.87 -43.70 31.44
CA ARG A 312 -16.22 -42.53 32.23
C ARG A 312 -15.71 -42.63 33.66
#